data_AF-A0A5E3XAK4-F1
#
_entry.id   AF-A0A5E3XAK4-F1
#
_cell.length_a   1.000
_cell.length_b   1.000
_cell.length_c   1.000
_cell.angle_alpha   90.00
_cell.angle_beta   90.00
_cell.angle_gamma   90.00
#
_symmetry.space_group_name_H-M   'P 1'
#
loop_
_entity.id
_entity.type
_entity.pdbx_description
1 polymer ?
#
loop_
_entity_poly.entity_id
_entity_poly.type
_entity_poly.pdbx_seq_one_letter_code
_entity_poly.pdbx_strand_id
1 'polypeptide(L)'
;MIRLHVLPKRGSCLSRAQTEAINTILEEEFTLIILDTDPTFSGFRAVSRWASWRKDLIFAEDPLFRTPNVVDSEMFFKQAVNRRFRNFYHKLKLRRLGPDMSRSEDADNLQVIHPQTGRELRSQSFDLSQIHFSHPKPASAVVSPPDDNDVPSHPCVDAALDLSVKFAGLAVQELDSEWVIVESEPDY
;
A
#
# COMPACT_ATOMS: atom_id res chain seq x y z
N MET A 1 28.94 -15.23 5.22
CA MET A 1 27.78 -16.01 5.72
C MET A 1 26.55 -15.42 5.05
N ILE A 2 25.99 -16.05 4.00
CA ILE A 2 24.84 -15.51 3.26
C ILE A 2 23.57 -15.97 3.99
N ARG A 3 22.87 -15.06 4.67
CA ARG A 3 21.52 -15.34 5.16
C ARG A 3 20.60 -15.39 3.95
N LEU A 4 20.24 -16.60 3.51
CA LEU A 4 19.17 -16.79 2.54
C LEU A 4 17.86 -16.37 3.21
N HIS A 5 17.44 -15.14 2.95
CA HIS A 5 16.10 -14.68 3.31
C HIS A 5 15.11 -15.50 2.47
N VAL A 6 14.49 -16.49 3.10
CA VAL A 6 13.38 -17.23 2.51
C VAL A 6 12.26 -16.23 2.26
N LEU A 7 12.14 -15.76 1.02
CA LEU A 7 11.08 -14.84 0.64
C LEU A 7 9.73 -15.55 0.85
N PRO A 8 8.81 -14.98 1.63
CA PRO A 8 7.55 -15.63 1.93
C PRO A 8 6.78 -15.95 0.64
N LYS A 9 6.41 -17.22 0.52
CA LYS A 9 5.76 -17.85 -0.65
C LYS A 9 4.39 -17.25 -0.91
N ARG A 10 4.26 -16.20 -1.74
CA ARG A 10 3.01 -15.56 -2.27
C ARG A 10 1.81 -15.44 -1.28
N GLY A 11 2.06 -15.52 0.02
CA GLY A 11 1.11 -15.29 1.10
C GLY A 11 1.20 -13.84 1.56
N SER A 12 0.14 -13.34 2.20
CA SER A 12 0.16 -12.02 2.85
C SER A 12 1.40 -11.92 3.75
N CYS A 13 2.32 -11.01 3.45
CA CYS A 13 3.51 -10.78 4.27
C CYS A 13 3.21 -10.11 5.60
N LEU A 14 2.00 -9.55 5.72
CA LEU A 14 1.47 -9.00 6.94
C LEU A 14 0.98 -10.13 7.85
N SER A 15 1.35 -10.07 9.13
CA SER A 15 0.77 -10.90 10.17
C SER A 15 -0.74 -10.67 10.29
N ARG A 16 -1.44 -11.55 11.02
CA ARG A 16 -2.87 -11.39 11.29
C ARG A 16 -3.16 -10.07 12.01
N ALA A 17 -2.41 -9.75 13.06
CA ALA A 17 -2.58 -8.52 13.84
C ALA A 17 -2.33 -7.26 12.98
N GLN A 18 -1.26 -7.25 12.17
CA GLN A 18 -1.01 -6.15 11.23
C GLN A 18 -2.13 -5.98 10.19
N THR A 19 -2.68 -7.10 9.70
CA THR A 19 -3.78 -7.08 8.74
C THR A 19 -5.05 -6.50 9.36
N GLU A 20 -5.34 -6.86 10.61
CA GLU A 20 -6.48 -6.36 11.37
C GLU A 20 -6.35 -4.85 11.62
N ALA A 21 -5.20 -4.40 12.13
CA ALA A 21 -4.92 -2.97 12.32
C ALA A 21 -5.09 -2.15 11.03
N ILE A 22 -4.58 -2.65 9.90
CA ILE A 22 -4.77 -1.98 8.61
C ILE A 22 -6.24 -1.97 8.19
N ASN A 23 -7.00 -3.05 8.41
CA ASN A 23 -8.41 -3.07 8.06
C ASN A 23 -9.21 -2.04 8.86
N THR A 24 -8.91 -1.86 10.16
CA THR A 24 -9.52 -0.81 10.98
C THR A 24 -9.26 0.57 10.39
N ILE A 25 -8.00 0.90 10.05
CA ILE A 25 -7.66 2.18 9.41
C ILE A 25 -8.40 2.36 8.07
N LEU A 26 -8.54 1.28 7.28
CA LEU A 26 -9.23 1.33 6.01
C LEU A 26 -10.74 1.60 6.17
N GLU A 27 -11.36 0.96 7.16
CA GLU A 27 -12.80 1.05 7.39
C GLU A 27 -13.18 2.36 8.06
N GLU A 28 -12.46 2.78 9.11
CA GLU A 28 -12.80 3.93 9.94
C GLU A 28 -12.29 5.25 9.37
N GLU A 29 -11.02 5.32 8.95
CA GLU A 29 -10.42 6.58 8.48
C GLU A 29 -10.52 6.71 6.97
N PHE A 30 -10.01 5.72 6.23
CA PHE A 30 -9.81 5.85 4.80
C PHE A 30 -11.13 5.94 4.03
N THR A 31 -12.18 5.26 4.49
CA THR A 31 -13.52 5.37 3.88
C THR A 31 -14.02 6.80 3.89
N LEU A 32 -13.89 7.51 5.00
CA LEU A 32 -14.33 8.90 5.13
C LEU A 32 -13.54 9.81 4.18
N ILE A 33 -12.23 9.62 4.12
CA ILE A 33 -11.35 10.38 3.23
C ILE A 33 -11.69 10.15 1.76
N ILE A 34 -12.00 8.92 1.35
CA ILE A 34 -12.43 8.64 -0.03
C ILE A 34 -13.73 9.38 -0.35
N LEU A 35 -14.71 9.32 0.55
CA LEU A 35 -16.02 9.93 0.31
C LEU A 35 -15.96 11.47 0.27
N ASP A 36 -15.05 12.07 1.04
CA ASP A 36 -14.82 13.51 1.06
C ASP A 36 -13.99 13.99 -0.15
N THR A 37 -12.86 13.33 -0.43
CA THR A 37 -11.91 13.78 -1.46
C THR A 37 -12.27 13.31 -2.87
N ASP A 38 -12.91 12.15 -3.03
CA ASP A 38 -13.21 11.54 -4.33
C ASP A 38 -14.62 10.89 -4.35
N PRO A 39 -15.70 11.67 -4.17
CA PRO A 39 -17.06 11.15 -4.07
C PRO A 39 -17.54 10.44 -5.34
N THR A 40 -16.98 10.78 -6.50
CA THR A 40 -17.30 10.17 -7.80
C THR A 40 -16.39 8.99 -8.14
N PHE A 41 -15.45 8.64 -7.27
CA PHE A 41 -14.48 7.56 -7.47
C PHE A 41 -13.72 7.68 -8.81
N SER A 42 -13.21 8.86 -9.12
CA SER A 42 -12.45 9.18 -10.34
C SER A 42 -11.18 8.34 -10.48
N GLY A 43 -10.52 8.01 -9.36
CA GLY A 43 -9.40 7.06 -9.32
C GLY A 43 -8.54 7.20 -8.07
N PHE A 44 -7.74 6.17 -7.77
CA PHE A 44 -6.91 6.13 -6.57
C PHE A 44 -5.90 7.29 -6.45
N ARG A 45 -5.56 7.95 -7.57
CA ARG A 45 -4.67 9.13 -7.57
C ARG A 45 -5.25 10.29 -6.74
N ALA A 46 -6.57 10.41 -6.65
CA ALA A 46 -7.22 11.45 -5.84
C ALA A 46 -6.89 11.32 -4.34
N VAL A 47 -6.74 10.08 -3.86
CA VAL A 47 -6.46 9.78 -2.44
C VAL A 47 -5.03 9.30 -2.17
N SER A 48 -4.18 9.24 -3.20
CA SER A 48 -2.84 8.63 -3.07
C SER A 48 -1.89 9.42 -2.16
N ARG A 49 -2.04 10.75 -2.10
CA ARG A 49 -1.24 11.60 -1.20
C ARG A 49 -1.54 11.27 0.26
N TRP A 50 -2.82 11.20 0.63
CA TRP A 50 -3.24 10.83 1.98
C TRP A 50 -2.82 9.40 2.32
N ALA A 51 -3.04 8.45 1.41
CA ALA A 51 -2.66 7.05 1.64
C ALA A 51 -1.14 6.88 1.82
N SER A 52 -0.31 7.64 1.10
CA SER A 52 1.14 7.60 1.28
C SER A 52 1.56 8.16 2.63
N TRP A 53 1.02 9.31 3.02
CA TRP A 53 1.29 9.93 4.32
C TRP A 53 0.85 9.02 5.47
N ARG A 54 -0.37 8.47 5.44
CA ARG A 54 -0.86 7.58 6.49
C ARG A 54 -0.05 6.28 6.56
N LYS A 55 0.37 5.73 5.43
CA LYS A 55 1.33 4.61 5.39
C LYS A 55 2.61 4.97 6.12
N ASP A 56 3.19 6.15 5.90
CA ASP A 56 4.44 6.51 6.58
C ASP A 56 4.24 6.69 8.09
N LEU A 57 3.08 7.21 8.53
CA LEU A 57 2.72 7.24 9.95
C LEU A 57 2.57 5.85 10.58
N ILE A 58 1.94 4.89 9.89
CA ILE A 58 1.79 3.51 10.40
C ILE A 58 3.16 2.91 10.78
N PHE A 59 4.18 3.11 9.94
CA PHE A 59 5.52 2.56 10.21
C PHE A 59 6.30 3.35 11.27
N ALA A 60 5.93 4.61 11.51
CA ALA A 60 6.55 5.45 12.54
C ALA A 60 5.93 5.21 13.94
N GLU A 61 4.62 5.03 14.01
CA GLU A 61 3.84 5.05 15.25
C GLU A 61 3.50 3.64 15.77
N ASP A 62 3.06 2.73 14.90
CA ASP A 62 2.48 1.44 15.31
C ASP A 62 3.59 0.43 15.70
N PRO A 63 3.61 -0.05 16.97
CA PRO A 63 4.59 -1.05 17.42
C PRO A 63 4.60 -2.35 16.59
N LEU A 64 3.46 -2.74 15.99
CA LEU A 64 3.36 -3.93 15.14
C LEU A 64 4.22 -3.80 13.87
N PHE A 65 4.55 -2.59 13.44
CA PHE A 65 5.37 -2.31 12.25
C PHE A 65 6.82 -1.92 12.59
N ARG A 66 7.18 -1.84 13.87
CA ARG A 66 8.53 -1.48 14.33
C ARG A 66 9.38 -2.69 14.75
N THR A 67 8.92 -3.90 14.46
CA THR A 67 9.69 -5.12 14.75
C THR A 67 10.95 -5.21 13.87
N PRO A 68 12.06 -5.80 14.34
CA PRO A 68 13.30 -5.91 13.56
C PRO A 68 13.11 -6.51 12.16
N ASN A 69 12.26 -7.54 12.05
CA ASN A 69 11.95 -8.19 10.77
C ASN A 69 11.23 -7.23 9.79
N VAL A 70 10.36 -6.35 10.29
CA VAL A 70 9.68 -5.36 9.45
C VAL A 70 10.64 -4.26 9.05
N VAL A 71 11.51 -3.79 9.95
CA VAL A 71 12.52 -2.77 9.65
C VAL A 71 13.53 -3.27 8.60
N ASP A 72 14.02 -4.49 8.75
CA ASP A 72 14.96 -5.11 7.79
C ASP A 72 14.35 -5.28 6.38
N SER A 73 13.01 -5.35 6.29
CA SER A 73 12.26 -5.56 5.04
C SER A 73 11.23 -4.45 4.77
N GLU A 74 11.47 -3.23 5.24
CA GLU A 74 10.46 -2.17 5.32
C GLU A 74 9.79 -1.88 3.98
N MET A 75 10.57 -1.84 2.90
CA MET A 75 10.07 -1.62 1.53
C MET A 75 9.00 -2.64 1.12
N PHE A 76 9.20 -3.91 1.47
CA PHE A 76 8.28 -5.00 1.12
C PHE A 76 6.97 -4.89 1.90
N PHE A 77 7.04 -4.57 3.19
CA PHE A 77 5.87 -4.30 4.01
C PHE A 77 5.11 -3.06 3.52
N LYS A 78 5.82 -1.95 3.23
CA LYS A 78 5.22 -0.72 2.67
C LYS A 78 4.47 -0.99 1.35
N GLN A 79 5.03 -1.84 0.49
CA GLN A 79 4.37 -2.24 -0.76
C GLN A 79 3.07 -3.03 -0.50
N ALA A 80 3.09 -3.93 0.48
CA ALA A 80 1.91 -4.71 0.85
C ALA A 80 0.80 -3.85 1.46
N VAL A 81 1.16 -2.91 2.34
CA VAL A 81 0.22 -1.92 2.88
C VAL A 81 -0.39 -1.09 1.75
N ASN A 82 0.43 -0.53 0.85
CA ASN A 82 -0.08 0.24 -0.29
C ASN A 82 -1.04 -0.59 -1.18
N ARG A 83 -0.73 -1.88 -1.41
CA ARG A 83 -1.63 -2.78 -2.14
C ARG A 83 -2.98 -2.96 -1.43
N ARG A 84 -3.01 -3.00 -0.10
CA ARG A 84 -4.26 -3.05 0.69
C ARG A 84 -5.11 -1.81 0.49
N PHE A 85 -4.53 -0.60 0.58
CA PHE A 85 -5.22 0.67 0.30
C PHE A 85 -5.86 0.67 -1.09
N ARG A 86 -5.08 0.32 -2.13
CA ARG A 86 -5.60 0.27 -3.52
C ARG A 86 -6.73 -0.74 -3.68
N ASN A 87 -6.55 -1.95 -3.17
CA ASN A 87 -7.58 -2.99 -3.24
C ASN A 87 -8.87 -2.58 -2.52
N PHE A 88 -8.75 -1.94 -1.36
CA PHE A 88 -9.90 -1.45 -0.61
C PHE A 88 -10.65 -0.36 -1.37
N TYR A 89 -9.94 0.64 -1.91
CA TYR A 89 -10.53 1.67 -2.76
C TYR A 89 -11.32 1.07 -3.93
N HIS A 90 -10.73 0.11 -4.66
CA HIS A 90 -11.42 -0.54 -5.78
C HIS A 90 -12.67 -1.33 -5.31
N LYS A 91 -12.59 -2.04 -4.19
CA LYS A 91 -13.75 -2.73 -3.61
C LYS A 91 -14.85 -1.76 -3.17
N LEU A 92 -14.50 -0.62 -2.58
CA LEU A 92 -15.47 0.40 -2.18
C LEU A 92 -16.12 1.05 -3.41
N LYS A 93 -15.33 1.37 -4.44
CA LYS A 93 -15.81 1.87 -5.74
C LYS A 93 -16.86 0.93 -6.34
N LEU A 94 -16.54 -0.36 -6.43
CA LEU A 94 -17.47 -1.38 -6.97
C LEU A 94 -18.75 -1.50 -6.14
N ARG A 95 -18.66 -1.34 -4.81
CA ARG A 95 -19.85 -1.36 -3.93
C ARG A 95 -20.74 -0.12 -4.11
N ARG A 96 -20.15 1.05 -4.36
CA ARG A 96 -20.87 2.34 -4.42
C ARG A 96 -21.44 2.67 -5.79
N LEU A 97 -20.68 2.42 -6.85
CA LEU A 97 -21.13 2.63 -8.22
C LEU A 97 -21.95 1.45 -8.76
N GLY A 98 -22.13 0.41 -7.94
CA GLY A 98 -22.62 -0.89 -8.37
C GLY A 98 -21.58 -1.62 -9.21
N PRO A 99 -21.73 -2.94 -9.42
CA PRO A 99 -21.20 -3.54 -10.62
C PRO A 99 -21.89 -2.80 -11.77
N ASP A 100 -21.15 -1.95 -12.48
CA ASP A 100 -21.59 -1.58 -13.80
C ASP A 100 -21.83 -2.90 -14.52
N MET A 101 -23.09 -3.20 -14.82
CA MET A 101 -23.55 -4.40 -15.51
C MET A 101 -23.00 -4.48 -16.94
N SER A 102 -21.96 -3.71 -17.26
CA SER A 102 -21.09 -3.84 -18.42
C SER A 102 -20.00 -4.93 -18.26
N ARG A 103 -20.14 -5.83 -17.28
CA ARG A 103 -19.96 -7.26 -17.60
C ARG A 103 -21.29 -7.77 -18.14
N SER A 104 -21.63 -7.30 -19.34
CA SER A 104 -22.79 -7.77 -20.08
C SER A 104 -22.74 -9.28 -20.09
N GLU A 105 -23.86 -9.85 -19.72
CA GLU A 105 -24.21 -11.24 -19.86
C GLU A 105 -24.12 -11.64 -21.34
N ASP A 106 -22.92 -11.96 -21.83
CA ASP A 106 -22.74 -13.09 -22.73
C ASP A 106 -22.86 -14.40 -21.92
N ALA A 107 -23.82 -14.44 -20.99
CA ALA A 107 -24.20 -15.61 -20.20
C ALA A 107 -25.22 -16.50 -20.93
N ASP A 108 -25.46 -16.23 -22.22
CA ASP A 108 -26.21 -17.10 -23.14
C ASP A 108 -25.33 -18.11 -23.90
N ASN A 109 -24.14 -18.41 -23.38
CA ASN A 109 -23.35 -19.56 -23.86
C ASN A 109 -22.88 -20.48 -22.73
N LEU A 110 -23.82 -20.91 -21.89
CA LEU A 110 -23.70 -22.15 -21.14
C LEU A 110 -23.75 -23.34 -22.11
N GLN A 111 -22.66 -23.57 -22.85
CA GLN A 111 -22.40 -24.91 -23.35
C GLN A 111 -22.09 -25.81 -22.16
N VAL A 112 -23.04 -26.68 -21.89
CA VAL A 112 -22.97 -27.87 -21.05
C VAL A 112 -21.68 -28.65 -21.39
N ILE A 113 -20.61 -28.43 -20.63
CA ILE A 113 -19.42 -29.28 -20.68
C ILE A 113 -19.65 -30.46 -19.74
N HIS A 114 -19.96 -31.60 -20.37
CA HIS A 114 -19.97 -32.93 -19.77
C HIS A 114 -18.68 -33.21 -18.97
N PRO A 115 -18.76 -33.81 -17.77
CA PRO A 115 -17.57 -34.33 -17.10
C PRO A 115 -17.10 -35.61 -17.79
N GLN A 116 -16.10 -35.52 -18.68
CA GLN A 116 -15.31 -36.68 -19.06
C GLN A 116 -14.09 -36.81 -18.16
N THR A 117 -14.23 -37.76 -17.23
CA THR A 117 -13.16 -38.49 -16.56
C THR A 117 -12.12 -38.99 -17.56
N GLY A 118 -10.85 -38.64 -17.37
CA GLY A 118 -9.73 -39.22 -18.12
C GLY A 118 -8.54 -38.29 -18.26
N ARG A 119 -7.88 -37.94 -17.15
CA ARG A 119 -6.64 -37.14 -17.20
C ARG A 119 -5.45 -38.08 -17.36
N GLU A 120 -5.16 -38.45 -18.60
CA GLU A 120 -3.87 -39.03 -18.99
C GLU A 120 -2.75 -38.02 -18.69
N LEU A 121 -1.75 -38.48 -17.96
CA LEU A 121 -0.51 -37.76 -17.69
C LEU A 121 0.32 -37.69 -18.98
N ARG A 122 0.04 -36.70 -19.83
CA ARG A 122 0.89 -36.40 -20.98
C ARG A 122 2.08 -35.57 -20.51
N SER A 123 3.20 -36.25 -20.28
CA SER A 123 4.53 -35.65 -20.11
C SER A 123 4.91 -34.86 -21.37
N GLN A 124 4.53 -33.58 -21.42
CA GLN A 124 5.10 -32.65 -22.39
C GLN A 124 6.44 -32.15 -21.86
N SER A 125 7.51 -32.71 -22.41
CA SER A 125 8.85 -32.15 -22.36
C SER A 125 8.82 -30.74 -22.95
N PHE A 126 8.89 -29.74 -22.10
CA PHE A 126 9.09 -28.34 -22.48
C PHE A 126 10.54 -28.18 -22.96
N ASP A 127 10.71 -27.98 -24.27
CA ASP A 127 11.99 -27.65 -24.86
C ASP A 127 12.31 -26.17 -24.57
N LEU A 128 13.29 -25.94 -23.70
CA LEU A 128 13.73 -24.61 -23.24
C LEU A 128 14.69 -23.92 -24.22
N SER A 129 14.98 -24.51 -25.38
CA SER A 129 15.96 -23.99 -26.33
C SER A 129 15.53 -22.75 -27.14
N GLN A 130 14.28 -22.29 -27.01
CA GLN A 130 13.75 -21.16 -27.82
C GLN A 130 13.60 -19.81 -27.11
N ILE A 131 14.10 -19.64 -25.89
CA ILE A 131 14.03 -18.33 -25.22
C ILE A 131 15.15 -17.42 -25.75
N HIS A 132 14.90 -16.80 -26.91
CA HIS A 132 15.70 -15.68 -27.40
C HIS A 132 15.46 -14.45 -26.51
N PHE A 133 16.42 -14.17 -25.62
CA PHE A 133 16.46 -12.91 -24.89
C PHE A 133 16.91 -11.78 -25.82
N SER A 134 15.96 -11.00 -26.33
CA SER A 134 16.26 -9.71 -26.96
C SER A 134 16.78 -8.75 -25.89
N HIS A 135 18.09 -8.53 -25.86
CA HIS A 135 18.71 -7.51 -25.01
C HIS A 135 18.22 -6.11 -25.42
N PRO A 136 17.64 -5.32 -24.52
CA PRO A 136 17.36 -3.92 -24.78
C PRO A 136 18.68 -3.16 -24.94
N LYS A 137 18.81 -2.45 -26.06
CA LYS A 137 19.92 -1.58 -26.42
C LYS A 137 20.13 -0.53 -25.31
N PRO A 138 21.35 -0.37 -24.74
CA PRO A 138 21.60 0.67 -23.76
C PRO A 138 21.48 2.04 -24.43
N ALA A 139 20.54 2.86 -23.95
CA ALA A 139 20.47 4.26 -24.31
C ALA A 139 21.71 4.96 -23.74
N SER A 140 22.59 5.42 -24.62
CA SER A 140 23.70 6.31 -24.27
C SER A 140 23.11 7.64 -23.82
N ALA A 141 23.07 7.86 -22.50
CA ALA A 141 22.81 9.17 -21.93
C ALA A 141 24.08 10.02 -22.13
N VAL A 142 24.02 10.95 -23.08
CA VAL A 142 24.97 12.05 -23.22
C VAL A 142 24.77 12.94 -21.99
N VAL A 143 25.70 12.84 -21.03
CA VAL A 143 25.84 13.79 -19.93
C VAL A 143 26.60 14.99 -20.49
N SER A 144 25.88 16.07 -20.76
CA SER A 144 26.51 17.38 -20.93
C SER A 144 26.98 17.88 -19.56
N PRO A 145 28.21 18.39 -19.44
CA PRO A 145 28.68 19.03 -18.21
C PRO A 145 27.88 20.31 -17.94
N PRO A 146 27.64 20.67 -16.67
CA PRO A 146 27.05 21.96 -16.32
C PRO A 146 28.05 23.09 -16.63
N ASP A 147 27.57 24.11 -17.32
CA ASP A 147 28.26 25.39 -17.51
C ASP A 147 28.40 26.10 -16.16
N ASP A 148 29.63 26.17 -15.66
CA ASP A 148 30.04 27.04 -14.56
C ASP A 148 30.09 28.50 -15.06
N ASN A 149 28.96 29.18 -15.21
CA ASN A 149 28.88 30.65 -15.28
C ASN A 149 27.43 31.12 -15.16
N ASP A 150 27.01 31.50 -13.96
CA ASP A 150 26.53 32.86 -13.69
C ASP A 150 26.06 32.95 -12.25
N VAL A 151 26.77 33.78 -11.48
CA VAL A 151 26.40 34.19 -10.12
C VAL A 151 25.66 35.52 -10.23
N PRO A 152 24.32 35.54 -10.25
CA PRO A 152 23.59 36.77 -9.98
C PRO A 152 23.55 36.98 -8.47
N SER A 153 24.48 37.81 -8.00
CA SER A 153 24.37 38.48 -6.71
C SER A 153 23.16 39.41 -6.75
N HIS A 154 22.03 38.98 -6.19
CA HIS A 154 20.91 39.88 -5.90
C HIS A 154 20.52 39.84 -4.41
N PRO A 155 20.23 41.02 -3.85
CA PRO A 155 20.09 41.21 -2.41
C PRO A 155 18.72 40.76 -1.90
N CYS A 156 18.76 40.18 -0.71
CA CYS A 156 17.90 40.47 0.44
C CYS A 156 16.64 41.31 0.13
N VAL A 157 15.49 40.66 0.10
CA VAL A 157 14.23 41.25 0.54
C VAL A 157 13.47 40.19 1.34
N ASP A 158 13.37 40.47 2.64
CA ASP A 158 12.49 39.80 3.58
C ASP A 158 11.05 39.85 3.08
N ALA A 159 10.49 38.67 2.77
CA ALA A 159 9.06 38.47 2.67
C ALA A 159 8.72 37.14 3.33
N ALA A 160 8.75 37.15 4.67
CA ALA A 160 8.11 36.15 5.50
C ALA A 160 6.60 36.19 5.21
N LEU A 161 6.15 35.38 4.24
CA LEU A 161 4.75 35.00 4.13
C LEU A 161 4.50 33.91 5.16
N ASP A 162 4.01 34.37 6.30
CA ASP A 162 3.33 33.62 7.34
C ASP A 162 2.17 32.80 6.74
N LEU A 163 2.47 31.58 6.29
CA LEU A 163 1.46 30.54 6.09
C LEU A 163 1.19 29.88 7.44
N SER A 164 0.54 30.65 8.31
CA SER A 164 -0.18 30.19 9.48
C SER A 164 -1.34 29.29 9.01
N VAL A 165 -1.04 28.03 8.72
CA VAL A 165 -2.08 26.99 8.68
C VAL A 165 -2.49 26.76 10.12
N LYS A 166 -3.52 27.50 10.54
CA LYS A 166 -4.28 27.24 11.76
C LYS A 166 -4.94 25.87 11.62
N PHE A 167 -4.23 24.81 11.98
CA PHE A 167 -4.88 23.59 12.46
C PHE A 167 -5.48 23.96 13.82
N ALA A 168 -6.76 24.32 13.80
CA ALA A 168 -7.54 24.48 15.02
C ALA A 168 -7.39 23.21 15.85
N GLY A 169 -6.96 23.40 17.09
CA GLY A 169 -6.70 22.33 18.03
C GLY A 169 -7.95 21.53 18.31
N LEU A 170 -7.87 20.23 18.04
CA LEU A 170 -8.58 19.25 18.85
C LEU A 170 -7.70 18.99 20.05
N ALA A 171 -8.09 19.59 21.18
CA ALA A 171 -7.58 19.25 22.49
C ALA A 171 -7.78 17.75 22.71
N VAL A 172 -6.70 16.98 22.60
CA VAL A 172 -6.61 15.68 23.22
C VAL A 172 -6.56 15.98 24.72
N GLN A 173 -7.69 15.79 25.40
CA GLN A 173 -7.67 15.66 26.85
C GLN A 173 -6.83 14.43 27.17
N GLU A 174 -5.64 14.71 27.67
CA GLU A 174 -4.77 13.78 28.37
C GLU A 174 -5.59 13.23 29.55
N LEU A 175 -6.24 12.09 29.34
CA LEU A 175 -6.77 11.30 30.45
C LEU A 175 -5.56 10.62 31.07
N ASP A 176 -5.07 11.20 32.17
CA ASP A 176 -4.28 10.53 33.19
C ASP A 176 -5.04 9.26 33.61
N SER A 177 -4.81 8.18 32.86
CA SER A 177 -5.25 6.84 33.23
C SER A 177 -4.21 6.32 34.20
N GLU A 178 -4.40 6.69 35.46
CA GLU A 178 -3.74 6.10 36.61
C GLU A 178 -3.96 4.58 36.54
N TRP A 179 -2.92 3.83 36.18
CA TRP A 179 -2.94 2.38 36.20
C TRP A 179 -2.99 1.93 37.65
N VAL A 180 -4.19 1.65 38.15
CA VAL A 180 -4.37 0.93 39.42
C VAL A 180 -3.90 -0.50 39.21
N ILE A 181 -2.69 -0.80 39.65
CA ILE A 181 -2.19 -2.16 39.80
C ILE A 181 -2.94 -2.78 40.99
N VAL A 182 -3.94 -3.61 40.71
CA VAL A 182 -4.54 -4.49 41.72
C VAL A 182 -3.62 -5.70 41.84
N GLU A 183 -2.73 -5.68 42.83
CA GLU A 183 -2.01 -6.87 43.27
C GLU A 183 -3.02 -7.79 43.97
N SER A 184 -3.47 -8.82 43.25
CA SER A 184 -4.24 -9.92 43.85
C SER A 184 -3.27 -10.81 44.62
N GLU A 185 -3.30 -10.72 45.96
CA GLU A 185 -2.63 -11.70 46.83
C GLU A 185 -3.20 -13.11 46.58
N PRO A 186 -2.36 -14.14 46.45
CA PRO A 186 -2.84 -15.52 46.41
C PRO A 186 -3.22 -16.00 47.82
N ASP A 187 -4.49 -16.37 48.00
CA ASP A 187 -4.94 -17.13 49.17
C ASP A 187 -4.20 -18.49 49.21
N TYR A 188 -3.59 -18.75 50.36
CA TYR A 188 -2.92 -20.00 50.73
C TYR A 188 -3.90 -21.15 50.97
#